data_AF-A0A7L3E3N2-F1
#
_entry.id   AF-A0A7L3E3N2-F1
#
_cell.length_a   1.000
_cell.length_b   1.000
_cell.length_c   1.000
_cell.angle_alpha   90.00
_cell.angle_beta   90.00
_cell.angle_gamma   90.00
#
_symmetry.space_group_name_H-M   'P 1'
#
loop_
_entity.id
_entity.type
_entity.pdbx_description
1 polymer ?
#
loop_
_entity_poly.entity_id
_entity_poly.type
_entity_poly.pdbx_seq_one_letter_code
_entity_poly.pdbx_strand_id
1 'polypeptide(L)'
;ALCKPLDEAFSLWKKLLENAGIPEVRSPEQTVTSLQLLAALYQLQEKPLQALESFLLLLSLCQRLGDNLGMANSLIQLTRILLQLHCPAQAQVNL
;
A
#
# COMPACT_ATOMS: atom_id res chain seq x y z
N ALA A 1 18.33 14.47 0.73
CA ALA A 1 17.39 13.59 0.00
C ALA A 1 16.07 13.61 0.75
N LEU A 2 15.05 14.26 0.19
CA LEU A 2 13.76 14.55 0.86
C LEU A 2 12.93 13.29 1.21
N CYS A 3 13.33 12.11 0.73
CA CYS A 3 12.58 10.86 0.90
C CYS A 3 13.08 9.94 2.02
N LYS A 4 14.25 10.19 2.64
CA LYS A 4 14.86 9.25 3.60
C LYS A 4 13.90 8.80 4.72
N PRO A 5 13.18 9.70 5.41
CA PRO A 5 12.26 9.29 6.47
C PRO A 5 11.09 8.45 5.95
N LEU A 6 10.64 8.69 4.71
CA LEU A 6 9.55 7.95 4.08
C LEU A 6 10.00 6.54 3.67
N ASP A 7 11.22 6.43 3.12
CA ASP A 7 11.83 5.15 2.74
C ASP A 7 12.12 4.28 3.99
N GLU A 8 12.54 4.90 5.10
CA GLU A 8 12.71 4.25 6.40
C GLU A 8 11.38 3.77 6.99
N ALA A 9 10.35 4.63 7.00
CA ALA A 9 9.02 4.25 7.45
C ALA A 9 8.46 3.08 6.64
N PHE A 10 8.65 3.10 5.32
CA PHE A 10 8.23 2.01 4.44
C PHE A 10 8.92 0.69 4.77
N SER A 11 10.23 0.74 5.05
CA SER A 11 11.00 -0.44 5.45
C SER A 11 10.52 -1.02 6.79
N LEU A 12 10.16 -0.15 7.75
CA LEU A 12 9.58 -0.58 9.02
C LEU A 12 8.21 -1.23 8.83
N TRP A 13 7.35 -0.67 7.98
CA TRP A 13 6.05 -1.26 7.65
C TRP A 13 6.18 -2.63 7.00
N LYS A 14 7.10 -2.79 6.05
CA LYS A 14 7.39 -4.10 5.43
C LYS A 14 7.76 -5.14 6.49
N LYS A 15 8.67 -4.79 7.39
CA LYS A 15 9.12 -5.68 8.46
C LYS A 15 7.98 -6.03 9.43
N LEU A 16 7.15 -5.05 9.80
CA LEU A 16 6.04 -5.27 10.71
C LEU A 16 4.96 -6.18 10.11
N LEU A 17 4.70 -6.02 8.80
CA LEU A 17 3.63 -6.71 8.08
C LEU A 17 4.10 -7.98 7.36
N GLU A 18 5.36 -8.38 7.53
CA GLU A 18 5.94 -9.59 6.94
C GLU A 18 5.20 -10.85 7.40
N ASN A 19 4.70 -10.87 8.63
CA ASN A 19 3.86 -11.95 9.13
C ASN A 19 2.42 -11.81 8.59
N ALA A 20 1.83 -12.94 8.17
CA ALA A 20 0.47 -13.04 7.66
C ALA A 20 -0.63 -12.83 8.73
N GLY A 21 -0.29 -12.72 10.02
CA GLY A 21 -1.24 -12.40 11.09
C GLY A 21 -1.66 -10.92 11.12
N ILE A 22 -2.69 -10.59 11.90
CA ILE A 22 -3.01 -9.18 12.21
C ILE A 22 -1.86 -8.63 13.05
N PRO A 23 -1.26 -7.49 12.69
CA PRO A 23 -0.14 -6.94 13.42
C PRO A 23 -0.58 -6.50 14.83
N GLU A 24 0.27 -6.72 15.82
CA GLU A 24 0.10 -6.26 17.21
C GLU A 24 0.35 -4.74 17.30
N VAL A 25 -0.60 -3.97 16.77
CA VAL A 25 -0.59 -2.50 16.77
C VAL A 25 -1.69 -1.96 17.65
N ARG A 26 -1.47 -0.75 18.19
CA ARG A 26 -2.44 -0.08 19.06
C ARG A 26 -3.80 0.14 18.40
N SER A 27 -3.82 0.47 17.11
CA SER A 27 -5.05 0.60 16.30
C SER A 27 -4.78 0.13 14.86
N PRO A 28 -5.47 -0.92 14.40
CA PRO A 28 -5.43 -1.36 13.01
C PRO A 28 -5.94 -0.30 12.03
N GLU A 29 -6.95 0.48 12.41
CA GLU A 29 -7.55 1.52 11.57
C GLU A 29 -6.56 2.65 11.30
N GLN A 30 -5.89 3.14 12.35
CA GLN A 30 -4.84 4.16 12.21
C GLN A 30 -3.66 3.64 11.39
N THR A 31 -3.36 2.35 11.49
CA THR A 31 -2.32 1.68 10.71
C THR A 31 -2.67 1.66 9.21
N VAL A 32 -3.91 1.30 8.88
CA VAL A 32 -4.46 1.39 7.51
C VAL A 32 -4.34 2.82 6.96
N THR A 33 -4.78 3.83 7.72
CA THR A 33 -4.68 5.23 7.30
C THR A 33 -3.23 5.67 7.09
N SER A 34 -2.31 5.26 7.96
CA SER A 34 -0.89 5.60 7.86
C SER A 34 -0.24 5.01 6.60
N LEU A 35 -0.57 3.77 6.26
CA LEU A 35 -0.10 3.11 5.02
C LEU A 35 -0.69 3.76 3.77
N GLN A 36 -1.97 4.14 3.81
CA GLN A 36 -2.61 4.90 2.72
C GLN A 36 -1.90 6.22 2.45
N LEU A 37 -1.58 6.98 3.51
CA LEU A 37 -0.84 8.24 3.39
C LEU A 37 0.56 8.03 2.80
N LEU A 38 1.27 7.00 3.26
CA LEU A 38 2.59 6.66 2.74
C LEU A 38 2.54 6.32 1.23
N ALA A 39 1.56 5.54 0.78
CA ALA A 39 1.37 5.23 -0.63
C ALA A 39 1.05 6.48 -1.47
N ALA A 40 0.16 7.36 -0.97
CA ALA A 40 -0.17 8.63 -1.62
C ALA A 40 1.04 9.58 -1.70
N LEU A 41 1.88 9.63 -0.66
CA LEU A 41 3.11 10.43 -0.67
C LEU A 41 4.09 9.93 -1.74
N TYR A 42 4.21 8.62 -1.95
CA TYR A 42 5.02 8.09 -3.05
C TYR A 42 4.44 8.42 -4.42
N GLN A 43 3.11 8.44 -4.59
CA GLN A 43 2.50 8.91 -5.84
C GLN A 43 2.81 10.38 -6.11
N LEU A 44 2.71 11.25 -5.09
CA LEU A 44 3.03 12.67 -5.20
C LEU A 44 4.51 12.94 -5.50
N GLN A 45 5.40 12.02 -5.12
CA GLN A 45 6.83 12.07 -5.43
C GLN A 45 7.19 11.41 -6.77
N GLU A 46 6.20 11.04 -7.58
CA GLU A 46 6.41 10.34 -8.86
C GLU A 46 7.25 9.06 -8.72
N LYS A 47 7.03 8.34 -7.61
CA LYS A 47 7.65 7.05 -7.28
C LYS A 47 6.62 5.91 -7.40
N PRO A 48 6.20 5.56 -8.63
CA PRO A 48 5.05 4.67 -8.84
C PRO A 48 5.31 3.25 -8.33
N LEU A 49 6.55 2.76 -8.34
CA LEU A 49 6.89 1.43 -7.83
C LEU A 49 6.72 1.33 -6.32
N GLN A 50 7.23 2.32 -5.58
CA GLN A 50 7.06 2.38 -4.13
C GLN A 50 5.59 2.57 -3.74
N ALA A 51 4.84 3.39 -4.49
CA ALA A 51 3.41 3.53 -4.28
C ALA A 51 2.68 2.20 -4.50
N LEU A 52 3.01 1.47 -5.57
CA LEU A 52 2.43 0.17 -5.88
C LEU A 52 2.69 -0.85 -4.78
N GLU A 53 3.93 -1.01 -4.35
CA GLU A 53 4.26 -1.90 -3.23
C GLU A 53 3.56 -1.49 -1.93
N SER A 54 3.41 -0.19 -1.67
CA SER A 54 2.70 0.31 -0.49
C SER A 54 1.21 -0.04 -0.53
N PHE A 55 0.55 0.09 -1.69
CA PHE A 55 -0.84 -0.32 -1.85
C PHE A 55 -1.02 -1.85 -1.78
N LEU A 56 -0.04 -2.64 -2.20
CA LEU A 56 -0.06 -4.10 -2.01
C LEU A 56 0.02 -4.48 -0.52
N LEU A 57 0.90 -3.83 0.25
CA LEU A 57 0.97 -4.03 1.70
C LEU A 57 -0.34 -3.64 2.39
N LEU A 58 -0.92 -2.51 1.98
CA LEU A 58 -2.21 -2.05 2.48
C LEU A 58 -3.33 -3.05 2.15
N LEU A 59 -3.40 -3.54 0.90
CA LEU A 59 -4.38 -4.54 0.49
C LEU A 59 -4.29 -5.79 1.34
N SER A 60 -3.07 -6.31 1.56
CA SER A 60 -2.82 -7.45 2.45
C SER A 60 -3.28 -7.19 3.88
N LEU A 61 -3.07 -5.98 4.41
CA LEU A 61 -3.56 -5.62 5.74
C LEU A 61 -5.10 -5.56 5.78
N CYS A 62 -5.74 -4.88 4.83
CA CYS A 62 -7.20 -4.78 4.77
C CYS A 62 -7.85 -6.16 4.60
N GLN A 63 -7.24 -7.08 3.83
CA GLN A 63 -7.68 -8.47 3.73
C GLN A 63 -7.65 -9.18 5.09
N ARG A 64 -6.55 -9.04 5.84
CA ARG A 64 -6.42 -9.63 7.19
C ARG A 64 -7.42 -9.06 8.20
N LEU A 65 -7.81 -7.80 8.03
CA LEU A 65 -8.79 -7.12 8.88
C LEU A 65 -10.25 -7.33 8.44
N GLY A 66 -10.49 -7.93 7.26
CA GLY A 66 -11.83 -8.01 6.68
C GLY A 66 -12.40 -6.66 6.23
N ASP A 67 -11.54 -5.67 5.98
CA ASP A 67 -11.92 -4.32 5.55
C ASP A 67 -12.16 -4.28 4.03
N ASN A 68 -13.37 -4.63 3.62
CA ASN A 68 -13.78 -4.66 2.21
C ASN A 68 -13.65 -3.31 1.51
N LEU A 69 -13.90 -2.20 2.23
CA LEU A 69 -13.81 -0.86 1.64
C LEU A 69 -12.34 -0.48 1.40
N GLY A 70 -11.47 -0.74 2.37
CA GLY A 70 -10.03 -0.56 2.24
C GLY A 70 -9.43 -1.43 1.14
N MET A 71 -9.90 -2.67 0.99
CA MET A 71 -9.52 -3.56 -0.11
C MET A 71 -9.90 -2.96 -1.47
N ALA A 72 -11.17 -2.58 -1.65
CA ALA A 72 -11.65 -2.00 -2.90
C ALA A 72 -10.88 -0.73 -3.28
N ASN A 73 -10.66 0.17 -2.31
CA ASN A 73 -9.88 1.39 -2.53
C ASN A 73 -8.43 1.06 -2.96
N SER A 74 -7.79 0.10 -2.29
CA SER A 74 -6.41 -0.30 -2.62
C SER A 74 -6.31 -0.88 -4.03
N LEU A 75 -7.26 -1.72 -4.43
CA LEU A 75 -7.33 -2.30 -5.78
C LEU A 75 -7.53 -1.22 -6.85
N ILE A 76 -8.41 -0.25 -6.62
CA ILE A 76 -8.60 0.90 -7.52
C ILE A 76 -7.27 1.65 -7.71
N GLN A 77 -6.54 1.93 -6.64
CA GLN A 77 -5.26 2.64 -6.73
C GLN A 77 -4.19 1.82 -7.46
N LEU A 78 -4.09 0.52 -7.17
CA LEU A 78 -3.17 -0.38 -7.88
C LEU A 78 -3.44 -0.41 -9.38
N THR A 79 -4.71 -0.55 -9.77
CA THR A 79 -5.11 -0.55 -11.18
C THR A 79 -4.76 0.77 -11.86
N ARG A 80 -4.99 1.92 -11.20
CA ARG A 80 -4.60 3.23 -11.73
C ARG A 80 -3.09 3.33 -11.97
N ILE A 81 -2.27 2.90 -11.01
CA ILE A 81 -0.81 2.93 -11.14
C ILE A 81 -0.35 2.00 -12.27
N LEU A 82 -0.88 0.79 -12.36
CA LEU A 82 -0.51 -0.19 -13.40
C LEU A 82 -0.86 0.30 -14.81
N LEU A 83 -2.00 0.98 -14.97
CA LEU A 83 -2.37 1.61 -16.23
C LEU A 83 -1.43 2.76 -16.59
N GLN A 84 -1.04 3.60 -15.61
CA GLN A 84 -0.07 4.68 -15.81
C GLN A 84 1.32 4.16 -16.21
N LEU A 85 1.72 3.01 -15.66
CA LEU A 85 2.99 2.34 -15.99
C LEU A 85 2.97 1.64 -17.36
N HIS A 86 1.86 1.71 -18.11
CA HIS A 86 1.67 1.01 -19.38
C HIS A 86 1.85 -0.52 -19.26
N CYS A 87 1.49 -1.09 -18.10
CA CYS A 87 1.50 -2.53 -17.84
C CYS A 87 0.06 -3.10 -17.78
N PRO A 88 -0.73 -3.05 -18.87
CA PRO A 88 -2.16 -3.38 -18.85
C PRO A 88 -2.44 -4.85 -18.48
N ALA A 89 -1.52 -5.76 -18.80
CA ALA A 89 -1.67 -7.18 -18.49
C ALA A 89 -1.74 -7.46 -16.98
N GLN A 90 -1.00 -6.71 -16.15
CA GLN A 90 -1.05 -6.87 -14.69
C GLN A 90 -2.25 -6.15 -14.05
N ALA A 91 -2.80 -5.13 -14.71
CA ALA A 91 -4.01 -4.44 -14.23
C ALA A 91 -5.25 -5.34 -14.29
N GLN A 92 -5.35 -6.23 -15.29
CA GLN A 92 -6.48 -7.16 -15.43
C GLN A 92 -6.47 -8.30 -14.41
N VAL A 93 -5.30 -8.73 -13.94
CA VAL A 93 -5.16 -9.83 -12.96
C VAL A 93 -5.55 -9.39 -11.55
N ASN A 94 -5.49 -8.09 -11.27
CA ASN A 94 -5.78 -7.51 -9.96
C ASN A 94 -7.19 -6.90 -9.85
N LEU A 95 -8.08 -7.19 -10.81
CA LEU A 95 -9.51 -6.86 -10.79
C LEU A 95 -10.33 -8.12 -10.50
#